data_AF-A0A0W1RD10-F1
#
_entry.id   AF-A0A0W1RD10-F1
#
_cell.length_a   1.000
_cell.length_b   1.000
_cell.length_c   1.000
_cell.angle_alpha   90.00
_cell.angle_beta   90.00
_cell.angle_gamma   90.00
#
_symmetry.space_group_name_H-M   'P 1'
#
loop_
_entity.id
_entity.type
_entity.pdbx_description
1 polymer ?
#
loop_
_entity_poly.entity_id
_entity_poly.type
_entity_poly.pdbx_seq_one_letter_code
_entity_poly.pdbx_strand_id
1 'polypeptide(L)'
;MVSRRTLRLAGSATVALAALAGVAAAQQVPTTPNTPSISPVLSFAISLVFNLVVGGIAVAAAPGYLRRTSARVRNNPGSTLLWGLIAFIGLILASILIITLIVTIPALLVLGIVGNVIVAVVVGMAVTRSANDDNLFVPLAVGVLIISLIGLIPFLGAVVNFVLGMMGGGAMVNEFRDGR
;
A
#
# COMPACT_ATOMS: atom_id res chain seq x y z
N MET A 1 -32.26 46.98 -17.47
CA MET A 1 -33.01 45.86 -18.10
C MET A 1 -32.16 44.61 -18.03
N VAL A 2 -32.44 43.70 -17.08
CA VAL A 2 -31.68 42.45 -16.91
C VAL A 2 -32.05 41.49 -18.03
N SER A 3 -31.05 41.06 -18.82
CA SER A 3 -31.24 40.17 -19.97
C SER A 3 -31.81 38.82 -19.51
N ARG A 4 -32.85 38.33 -20.19
CA ARG A 4 -33.49 37.03 -19.90
C ARG A 4 -32.51 35.83 -19.91
N ARG A 5 -31.30 36.00 -20.46
CA ARG A 5 -30.23 34.98 -20.44
C ARG A 5 -29.56 34.83 -19.07
N THR A 6 -29.30 35.91 -18.32
CA THR A 6 -28.65 35.83 -17.00
C THR A 6 -29.57 35.24 -15.94
N LEU A 7 -30.87 35.48 -16.04
CA LEU A 7 -31.88 34.88 -15.15
C LEU A 7 -32.00 33.35 -15.34
N ARG A 8 -31.87 32.87 -16.58
CA ARG A 8 -31.88 31.43 -16.89
C ARG A 8 -30.60 30.72 -16.44
N LEU A 9 -29.45 31.37 -16.61
CA LEU A 9 -28.15 30.87 -16.15
C LEU A 9 -28.06 30.78 -14.62
N ALA A 10 -28.59 31.78 -13.91
CA ALA A 10 -28.68 31.76 -12.45
C ALA A 10 -29.61 30.63 -11.95
N GLY A 11 -30.76 30.43 -12.61
CA GLY A 11 -31.68 29.34 -12.27
C GLY A 11 -31.12 27.95 -12.53
N SER A 12 -30.35 27.75 -13.61
CA SER A 12 -29.70 26.46 -13.87
C SER A 12 -28.55 26.17 -12.90
N ALA A 13 -27.85 27.20 -12.44
CA ALA A 13 -26.74 27.05 -11.50
C ALA A 13 -27.24 26.63 -10.10
N THR A 14 -28.36 27.18 -9.63
CA THR A 14 -28.95 26.79 -8.34
C THR A 14 -29.52 25.38 -8.36
N VAL A 15 -30.12 24.95 -9.48
CA VAL A 15 -30.61 23.57 -9.65
C VAL A 15 -29.45 22.57 -9.73
N ALA A 16 -28.37 22.91 -10.43
CA ALA A 16 -27.18 22.05 -10.50
C ALA A 16 -26.50 21.89 -9.11
N LEU A 17 -26.42 22.98 -8.33
CA LEU A 17 -25.94 22.94 -6.94
C LEU A 17 -26.83 22.10 -6.03
N ALA A 18 -28.16 22.20 -6.17
CA ALA A 18 -29.11 21.38 -5.42
C ALA A 18 -29.03 19.90 -5.80
N ALA A 19 -28.82 19.59 -7.08
CA ALA A 19 -28.64 18.22 -7.55
C ALA A 19 -27.35 17.60 -7.00
N LEU A 20 -26.22 18.32 -7.03
CA LEU A 20 -24.96 17.85 -6.43
C LEU A 20 -25.07 17.66 -4.90
N ALA A 21 -25.79 18.56 -4.21
CA ALA A 21 -26.02 18.43 -2.78
C ALA A 21 -26.83 17.16 -2.44
N GLY A 22 -27.79 16.78 -3.30
CA GLY A 22 -28.54 15.54 -3.16
C GLY A 22 -27.68 14.28 -3.27
N VAL A 23 -26.69 14.26 -4.17
CA VAL A 23 -25.78 13.12 -4.32
C VAL A 23 -24.84 12.98 -3.11
N ALA A 24 -24.37 14.11 -2.55
CA ALA A 24 -23.55 14.12 -1.35
C ALA A 24 -24.32 13.63 -0.11
N ALA A 25 -25.60 14.03 0.04
CA ALA A 25 -26.47 13.55 1.11
C ALA A 25 -26.80 12.06 1.00
N ALA A 26 -26.84 11.51 -0.22
CA ALA A 26 -27.09 10.09 -0.46
C ALA A 26 -25.91 9.17 -0.08
N GLN A 27 -24.70 9.70 0.09
CA GLN A 27 -23.52 8.92 0.49
C GLN A 27 -23.31 8.85 2.02
N GLN A 28 -24.24 9.37 2.83
CA GLN A 28 -24.14 9.22 4.29
C GLN A 28 -24.36 7.76 4.71
N VAL A 29 -23.25 7.06 4.90
CA VAL A 29 -23.19 5.78 5.61
C VAL A 29 -23.81 5.98 7.01
N PRO A 30 -24.76 5.15 7.44
CA PRO A 30 -25.33 5.23 8.79
C PRO A 30 -24.23 4.96 9.82
N THR A 31 -23.69 5.99 10.46
CA THR A 31 -22.76 5.85 11.57
C THR A 31 -23.53 5.68 12.87
N THR A 32 -23.21 4.62 13.61
CA THR A 32 -23.71 4.35 14.96
C THR A 32 -23.37 5.51 15.92
N PRO A 33 -24.24 5.80 16.90
CA PRO A 33 -24.19 7.04 17.67
C PRO A 33 -23.12 6.93 18.75
N ASN A 34 -22.06 7.75 18.66
CA ASN A 34 -21.22 8.25 19.76
C ASN A 34 -19.97 9.03 19.29
N THR A 35 -19.89 9.46 18.02
CA THR A 35 -18.89 10.46 17.63
C THR A 35 -19.38 11.86 18.02
N PRO A 36 -18.54 12.71 18.66
CA PRO A 36 -18.89 14.10 18.89
C PRO A 36 -19.25 14.74 17.55
N SER A 37 -20.54 15.01 17.37
CA SER A 37 -21.10 15.63 16.18
C SER A 37 -20.68 17.10 16.17
N ILE A 38 -19.59 17.40 15.46
CA ILE A 38 -19.21 18.77 15.15
C ILE A 38 -20.28 19.33 14.22
N SER A 39 -20.88 20.46 14.59
CA SER A 39 -21.86 21.14 13.75
C SER A 39 -21.31 21.30 12.31
N PRO A 40 -22.08 20.93 11.26
CA PRO A 40 -21.64 21.07 9.87
C PRO A 40 -21.15 22.49 9.54
N VAL A 41 -21.73 23.51 10.18
CA VAL A 41 -21.33 24.91 10.06
C VAL A 41 -19.92 25.14 10.63
N LEU A 42 -19.60 24.50 11.75
CA LEU A 42 -18.28 24.60 12.37
C LEU A 42 -17.22 23.86 11.53
N SER A 43 -17.52 22.66 11.03
CA SER A 43 -16.63 21.93 10.11
C SER A 43 -16.34 22.69 8.82
N PHE A 44 -17.36 23.37 8.27
CA PHE A 44 -17.20 24.28 7.14
C PHE A 44 -16.29 25.47 7.51
N ALA A 45 -16.54 26.14 8.63
CA ALA A 45 -15.75 27.28 9.08
C ALA A 45 -14.27 26.92 9.28
N ILE A 46 -13.99 25.78 9.93
CA ILE A 46 -12.63 25.27 10.13
C ILE A 46 -11.96 24.98 8.78
N SER A 47 -12.66 24.27 7.88
CA SER A 47 -12.12 23.93 6.56
C SER A 47 -11.85 25.17 5.72
N LEU A 48 -12.71 26.18 5.80
CA LEU A 48 -12.56 27.45 5.09
C LEU A 48 -11.32 28.19 5.59
N VAL A 49 -11.18 28.36 6.90
CA VAL A 49 -10.01 29.02 7.51
C VAL A 49 -8.73 28.27 7.15
N PHE A 50 -8.74 26.93 7.28
CA PHE A 50 -7.58 26.11 6.95
C PHE A 50 -7.15 26.26 5.48
N ASN A 51 -8.09 26.15 4.53
CA ASN A 51 -7.79 26.32 3.12
C ASN A 51 -7.33 27.75 2.78
N LEU A 52 -7.87 28.77 3.44
CA LEU A 52 -7.42 30.16 3.26
C LEU A 52 -5.99 30.35 3.75
N VAL A 53 -5.64 29.75 4.89
CA VAL A 53 -4.29 29.83 5.44
C VAL A 53 -3.30 29.09 4.53
N VAL A 54 -3.58 27.83 4.19
CA VAL A 54 -2.71 27.02 3.32
C VAL A 54 -2.59 27.62 1.92
N GLY A 55 -3.73 27.97 1.31
CA GLY A 55 -3.77 28.60 -0.01
C GLY A 55 -3.11 29.97 -0.01
N GLY A 56 -3.33 30.77 1.03
CA GLY A 56 -2.70 32.07 1.22
C GLY A 56 -1.18 31.98 1.32
N ILE A 57 -0.67 31.02 2.10
CA ILE A 57 0.76 30.72 2.18
C ILE A 57 1.30 30.31 0.80
N ALA A 58 0.61 29.43 0.08
CA ALA A 58 1.04 29.02 -1.26
C ALA A 58 1.10 30.19 -2.26
N VAL A 59 0.12 31.09 -2.21
CA VAL A 59 0.09 32.33 -3.02
C VAL A 59 1.23 33.26 -2.66
N ALA A 60 1.54 33.43 -1.37
CA ALA A 60 2.64 34.28 -0.91
C ALA A 60 4.01 33.69 -1.24
N ALA A 61 4.19 32.37 -1.09
CA ALA A 61 5.46 31.69 -1.31
C ALA A 61 5.83 31.57 -2.79
N ALA A 62 4.86 31.34 -3.68
CA ALA A 62 5.13 31.07 -5.09
C ALA A 62 4.09 31.69 -6.07
N PRO A 63 3.86 33.02 -6.04
CA PRO A 63 2.81 33.66 -6.84
C PRO A 63 3.02 33.47 -8.35
N GLY A 64 4.29 33.47 -8.80
CA GLY A 64 4.63 33.24 -10.21
C GLY A 64 4.39 31.80 -10.67
N TYR A 65 4.49 30.80 -9.78
CA TYR A 65 4.12 29.42 -10.10
C TYR A 65 2.60 29.30 -10.27
N LEU A 66 1.83 29.82 -9.31
CA LEU A 66 0.36 29.76 -9.34
C LEU A 66 -0.23 30.47 -10.57
N ARG A 67 0.31 31.63 -10.98
CA ARG A 67 -0.13 32.33 -12.20
C ARG A 67 0.14 31.51 -13.46
N ARG A 68 1.30 30.86 -13.57
CA ARG A 68 1.66 30.03 -14.73
C ARG A 68 0.83 28.76 -14.80
N THR A 69 0.64 28.10 -13.65
CA THR A 69 -0.15 26.86 -13.57
C THR A 69 -1.63 27.13 -13.82
N SER A 70 -2.20 28.19 -13.25
CA SER A 70 -3.60 28.57 -13.52
C SER A 70 -3.83 28.94 -14.98
N ALA A 71 -2.88 29.63 -15.64
CA ALA A 71 -2.96 29.88 -17.08
C ALA A 71 -2.93 28.57 -17.90
N ARG A 72 -2.09 27.60 -17.51
CA ARG A 72 -2.00 26.28 -18.16
C ARG A 72 -3.30 25.49 -18.02
N VAL A 73 -3.90 25.47 -16.83
CA VAL A 73 -5.20 24.83 -16.56
C VAL A 73 -6.29 25.45 -17.43
N ARG A 74 -6.31 26.79 -17.57
CA ARG A 74 -7.29 27.50 -18.41
C ARG A 74 -7.11 27.24 -19.90
N ASN A 75 -5.86 27.24 -20.37
CA ASN A 75 -5.58 27.09 -21.80
C ASN A 75 -5.76 25.65 -22.28
N ASN A 76 -5.48 24.65 -21.44
CA ASN A 76 -5.56 23.24 -21.79
C ASN A 76 -6.13 22.39 -20.62
N PRO A 77 -7.43 22.53 -20.30
CA PRO A 77 -8.02 21.85 -19.15
C PRO A 77 -8.02 20.33 -19.30
N GLY A 78 -8.32 19.82 -20.51
CA GLY A 78 -8.38 18.37 -20.77
C GLY A 78 -7.02 17.68 -20.61
N SER A 79 -5.96 18.27 -21.16
CA SER A 79 -4.59 17.74 -20.99
C SER A 79 -4.16 17.78 -19.53
N THR A 80 -4.48 18.86 -18.82
CA THR A 80 -4.15 19.00 -17.40
C THR A 80 -4.86 17.96 -16.53
N LEU A 81 -6.14 17.68 -16.82
CA LEU A 81 -6.90 16.64 -16.13
C LEU A 81 -6.32 15.25 -16.41
N LEU A 82 -5.99 14.94 -17.68
CA LEU A 82 -5.43 13.64 -18.06
C LEU A 82 -4.09 13.38 -17.36
N TRP A 83 -3.19 14.36 -17.34
CA TRP A 83 -1.93 14.24 -16.60
C TRP A 83 -2.12 14.11 -15.09
N GLY A 84 -3.10 14.83 -14.52
CA GLY A 84 -3.48 14.66 -13.12
C GLY A 84 -3.98 13.25 -12.81
N LEU A 85 -4.81 12.68 -13.68
CA LEU A 85 -5.33 11.31 -13.54
C LEU A 85 -4.21 10.28 -13.66
N ILE A 86 -3.32 10.42 -14.65
CA ILE A 86 -2.15 9.54 -14.81
C ILE A 86 -1.26 9.59 -13.58
N ALA A 87 -0.97 10.79 -13.06
CA ALA A 87 -0.17 10.96 -11.85
C ALA A 87 -0.84 10.33 -10.63
N PHE A 88 -2.15 10.48 -10.47
CA PHE A 88 -2.90 9.89 -9.37
C PHE A 88 -2.88 8.36 -9.42
N ILE A 89 -3.13 7.76 -10.59
CA ILE A 89 -3.04 6.31 -10.79
C ILE A 89 -1.61 5.83 -10.52
N GLY A 90 -0.60 6.54 -11.06
CA GLY A 90 0.81 6.22 -10.83
C GLY A 90 1.18 6.24 -9.35
N LEU A 91 0.68 7.21 -8.59
CA LEU A 91 0.89 7.31 -7.15
C LEU A 91 0.25 6.14 -6.39
N ILE A 92 -0.96 5.74 -6.76
CA ILE A 92 -1.63 4.56 -6.16
C ILE A 92 -0.81 3.30 -6.42
N LEU A 93 -0.41 3.06 -7.66
CA LEU A 93 0.38 1.89 -8.03
C LEU A 93 1.74 1.88 -7.31
N ALA A 94 2.43 3.02 -7.27
CA ALA A 94 3.68 3.16 -6.54
C ALA A 94 3.50 2.89 -5.04
N SER A 95 2.41 3.39 -4.45
CA SER A 95 2.11 3.17 -3.03
C SER A 95 1.87 1.69 -2.73
N ILE A 96 1.05 1.01 -3.55
CA ILE A 96 0.80 -0.44 -3.41
C ILE A 96 2.11 -1.21 -3.55
N LEU A 97 2.95 -0.87 -4.53
CA LEU A 97 4.24 -1.52 -4.74
C LEU A 97 5.15 -1.36 -3.53
N ILE A 98 5.30 -0.14 -3.01
CA ILE A 98 6.16 0.16 -1.85
C ILE A 98 5.65 -0.59 -0.61
N ILE A 99 4.34 -0.53 -0.32
CA ILE A 99 3.74 -1.21 0.83
C ILE A 99 3.95 -2.74 0.70
N THR A 100 3.66 -3.30 -0.48
CA THR A 100 3.84 -4.73 -0.74
C THR A 100 5.30 -5.14 -0.61
N LEU A 101 6.24 -4.30 -1.05
CA LEU A 101 7.67 -4.56 -0.93
C LEU A 101 8.13 -4.58 0.54
N ILE A 102 7.67 -3.61 1.33
CA ILE A 102 7.98 -3.52 2.77
C ILE A 102 7.48 -4.75 3.53
N VAL A 103 6.35 -5.34 3.13
CA VAL A 103 5.80 -6.54 3.77
C VAL A 103 6.42 -7.83 3.21
N THR A 104 6.56 -7.93 1.89
CA THR A 104 7.02 -9.14 1.21
C THR A 104 8.49 -9.43 1.48
N ILE A 105 9.38 -8.43 1.50
CA ILE A 105 10.81 -8.67 1.73
C ILE A 105 11.07 -9.31 3.10
N PRO A 106 10.58 -8.77 4.24
CA PRO A 106 10.72 -9.41 5.53
C PRO A 106 10.09 -10.80 5.58
N ALA A 107 8.91 -10.97 4.98
CA ALA A 107 8.24 -12.28 4.93
C ALA A 107 9.08 -13.34 4.19
N LEU A 108 9.68 -12.98 3.05
CA LEU A 108 10.58 -13.87 2.30
C LEU A 108 11.86 -14.19 3.08
N LEU A 109 12.41 -13.24 3.83
CA LEU A 109 13.57 -13.49 4.69
C LEU A 109 13.25 -14.49 5.79
N VAL A 110 12.12 -14.31 6.49
CA VAL A 110 11.68 -15.25 7.53
C VAL A 110 11.45 -16.64 6.93
N LEU A 111 10.74 -16.72 5.80
CA LEU A 111 10.48 -17.99 5.12
C LEU A 111 11.78 -18.69 4.69
N GLY A 112 12.74 -17.94 4.15
CA GLY A 112 14.03 -18.47 3.73
C GLY A 112 14.87 -18.99 4.90
N ILE A 113 14.94 -18.24 5.99
CA ILE A 113 15.72 -18.62 7.19
C ILE A 113 15.11 -19.87 7.84
N VAL A 114 13.82 -19.81 8.18
CA VAL A 114 13.16 -20.93 8.86
C VAL A 114 13.10 -22.15 7.94
N GLY A 115 12.94 -21.95 6.63
CA GLY A 115 12.90 -23.04 5.66
C GLY A 115 14.23 -23.77 5.56
N ASN A 116 15.34 -23.02 5.55
CA ASN A 116 16.68 -23.60 5.58
C ASN A 116 16.92 -24.39 6.88
N VAL A 117 16.46 -23.87 8.03
CA VAL A 117 16.56 -24.59 9.32
C VAL A 117 15.77 -25.91 9.29
N ILE A 118 14.52 -25.90 8.81
CA ILE A 118 13.71 -27.13 8.70
C ILE A 118 14.43 -28.18 7.86
N VAL A 119 14.94 -27.76 6.70
CA VAL A 119 15.64 -28.69 5.80
C VAL A 119 16.97 -29.16 6.39
N ALA A 120 17.70 -28.31 7.10
CA ALA A 120 18.89 -28.72 7.85
C ALA A 120 18.55 -29.82 8.87
N VAL A 121 17.47 -29.67 9.63
CA VAL A 121 17.03 -30.72 10.58
C VAL A 121 16.71 -32.01 9.84
N VAL A 122 15.98 -31.95 8.72
CA VAL A 122 15.64 -33.14 7.90
C VAL A 122 16.88 -33.84 7.36
N VAL A 123 17.82 -33.09 6.78
CA VAL A 123 19.09 -33.63 6.28
C VAL A 123 19.89 -34.26 7.42
N GLY A 124 19.94 -33.58 8.57
CA GLY A 124 20.56 -34.09 9.78
C GLY A 124 19.96 -35.41 10.25
N MET A 125 18.63 -35.49 10.37
CA MET A 125 17.92 -36.68 10.83
C MET A 125 18.14 -37.85 9.88
N ALA A 126 18.20 -37.59 8.56
CA ALA A 126 18.49 -38.61 7.56
C ALA A 126 19.89 -39.21 7.74
N VAL A 127 20.88 -38.38 8.09
CA VAL A 127 22.28 -38.80 8.28
C VAL A 127 22.50 -39.46 9.64
N THR A 128 21.97 -38.90 10.72
CA THR A 128 22.12 -39.46 12.07
C THR A 128 21.19 -40.66 12.32
N ARG A 129 20.22 -40.90 11.43
CA ARG A 129 19.13 -41.90 11.58
C ARG A 129 18.29 -41.67 12.85
N SER A 130 18.21 -40.42 13.31
CA SER A 130 17.53 -40.00 14.55
C SER A 130 16.09 -39.54 14.33
N ALA A 131 15.37 -40.11 13.35
CA ALA A 131 14.03 -39.65 12.97
C ALA A 131 12.99 -39.74 14.12
N ASN A 132 13.27 -40.54 15.16
CA ASN A 132 12.39 -40.75 16.32
C ASN A 132 12.97 -40.21 17.63
N ASP A 133 14.09 -39.46 17.60
CA ASP A 133 14.69 -38.92 18.81
C ASP A 133 14.08 -37.55 19.16
N ASP A 134 13.76 -37.32 20.43
CA ASP A 134 13.22 -36.02 20.91
C ASP A 134 14.24 -34.86 20.80
N ASN A 135 15.53 -35.18 20.64
CA ASN A 135 16.61 -34.20 20.58
C ASN A 135 16.94 -33.77 19.14
N LEU A 136 16.38 -32.64 18.71
CA LEU A 136 16.60 -32.08 17.37
C LEU A 136 17.92 -31.30 17.22
N PHE A 137 18.65 -31.01 18.31
CA PHE A 137 19.87 -30.22 18.24
C PHE A 137 21.02 -30.95 17.54
N VAL A 138 21.13 -32.27 17.72
CA VAL A 138 22.17 -33.08 17.07
C VAL A 138 21.93 -33.19 15.55
N PRO A 139 20.72 -33.55 15.08
CA PRO A 139 20.37 -33.46 13.66
C PRO A 139 20.60 -32.06 13.08
N LEU A 140 20.14 -31.00 13.76
CA LEU A 140 20.32 -29.63 13.29
C LEU A 140 21.80 -29.30 13.05
N ALA A 141 22.67 -29.57 14.03
CA ALA A 141 24.10 -29.29 13.92
C ALA A 141 24.73 -30.03 12.74
N VAL A 142 24.40 -31.31 12.56
CA VAL A 142 24.91 -32.13 11.46
C VAL A 142 24.42 -31.62 10.10
N GLY A 143 23.13 -31.31 9.97
CA GLY A 143 22.55 -30.80 8.74
C GLY A 143 23.07 -29.42 8.35
N VAL A 144 23.20 -28.50 9.32
CA VAL A 144 23.80 -27.17 9.10
C VAL A 144 25.24 -27.31 8.63
N LEU A 145 26.01 -28.23 9.21
CA LEU A 145 27.39 -28.48 8.80
C LEU A 145 27.47 -28.94 7.34
N ILE A 146 26.64 -29.91 6.95
CA ILE A 146 26.58 -30.43 5.58
C ILE A 146 26.20 -29.32 4.59
N ILE A 147 25.13 -28.58 4.87
CA ILE A 147 24.64 -27.51 4.00
C ILE A 147 25.67 -26.39 3.89
N SER A 148 26.37 -26.06 4.99
CA SER A 148 27.43 -25.05 5.01
C SER A 148 28.63 -25.46 4.16
N LEU A 149 29.01 -26.74 4.18
CA LEU A 149 30.08 -27.27 3.34
C LEU A 149 29.73 -27.17 1.85
N ILE A 150 28.48 -27.46 1.48
CA ILE A 150 27.99 -27.28 0.10
C ILE A 150 27.97 -25.78 -0.29
N GLY A 151 27.63 -24.93 0.68
CA GLY A 151 27.61 -23.47 0.57
C GLY A 151 28.96 -22.84 0.21
N LEU A 152 30.07 -23.53 0.47
CA LEU A 152 31.41 -23.04 0.14
C LEU A 152 31.66 -22.96 -1.38
N ILE A 153 30.84 -23.64 -2.18
CA ILE A 153 30.90 -23.61 -3.64
C ILE A 153 29.96 -22.49 -4.14
N PRO A 154 30.47 -21.35 -4.67
CA PRO A 154 29.69 -20.12 -4.90
C PRO A 154 28.47 -20.25 -5.84
N PHE A 155 28.41 -21.29 -6.68
CA PHE A 155 27.27 -21.58 -7.56
C PHE A 155 26.42 -22.76 -7.08
N LEU A 156 27.05 -23.87 -6.71
CA LEU A 156 26.34 -25.05 -6.23
C LEU A 156 25.64 -24.77 -4.90
N GLY A 157 26.32 -24.06 -3.99
CA GLY A 157 25.76 -23.58 -2.74
C GLY A 157 24.54 -22.72 -2.96
N ALA A 158 24.56 -21.77 -3.90
CA ALA A 158 23.42 -20.91 -4.18
C ALA A 158 22.21 -21.70 -4.72
N VAL A 159 22.44 -22.60 -5.68
CA VAL A 159 21.38 -23.44 -6.26
C VAL A 159 20.79 -24.40 -5.22
N VAL A 160 21.65 -25.08 -4.45
CA VAL A 160 21.21 -26.00 -3.40
C VAL A 160 20.44 -25.24 -2.32
N ASN A 161 20.98 -24.15 -1.78
CA ASN A 161 20.27 -23.37 -0.76
C ASN A 161 18.95 -22.79 -1.28
N PHE A 162 18.85 -22.42 -2.55
CA PHE A 162 17.59 -22.00 -3.16
C PHE A 162 16.55 -23.13 -3.18
N VAL A 163 16.95 -24.33 -3.62
CA VAL A 163 16.07 -25.51 -3.64
C VAL A 163 15.65 -25.91 -2.22
N LEU A 164 16.59 -25.96 -1.28
CA LEU A 164 16.32 -26.29 0.12
C LEU A 164 15.40 -25.22 0.76
N GLY A 165 15.64 -23.93 0.48
CA GLY A 165 14.77 -22.85 0.94
C GLY A 165 13.34 -22.98 0.42
N MET A 166 13.17 -23.34 -0.86
CA MET A 166 11.85 -23.61 -1.46
C MET A 166 11.17 -24.85 -0.83
N MET A 167 11.93 -25.92 -0.56
CA MET A 167 11.40 -27.12 0.09
C MET A 167 10.94 -26.82 1.52
N GLY A 168 11.76 -26.14 2.32
CA GLY A 168 11.43 -25.78 3.69
C GLY A 168 10.29 -24.77 3.78
N GLY A 169 10.30 -23.75 2.90
CA GLY A 169 9.18 -22.81 2.80
C GLY A 169 7.88 -23.48 2.35
N GLY A 170 7.95 -24.41 1.39
CA GLY A 170 6.80 -25.21 0.95
C GLY A 170 6.24 -26.11 2.05
N ALA A 171 7.11 -26.72 2.87
CA ALA A 171 6.70 -27.51 4.02
C ALA A 171 5.91 -26.66 5.05
N MET A 172 6.36 -25.43 5.33
CA MET A 172 5.61 -24.51 6.20
C MET A 172 4.25 -24.16 5.61
N VAL A 173 4.18 -23.82 4.32
CA VAL A 173 2.91 -23.50 3.66
C VAL A 173 1.96 -24.70 3.71
N ASN A 174 2.48 -25.92 3.53
CA ASN A 174 1.67 -27.12 3.66
C ASN A 174 1.14 -27.31 5.09
N GLU A 175 1.98 -27.13 6.11
CA GLU A 175 1.57 -27.22 7.52
C GLU A 175 0.48 -26.17 7.86
N PHE A 176 0.69 -24.91 7.47
CA PHE A 176 -0.30 -23.84 7.65
C PHE A 176 -1.63 -24.14 6.93
N ARG A 177 -1.58 -24.73 5.73
CA ARG A 177 -2.77 -25.11 4.98
C ARG A 177 -3.54 -26.24 5.68
N ASP A 178 -2.82 -27.19 6.25
CA ASP A 178 -3.40 -28.37 6.89
C ASP A 178 -3.96 -28.06 8.31
N GLY A 179 -3.84 -26.80 8.75
CA GLY A 179 -4.58 -26.25 9.90
C GLY A 179 -4.00 -26.60 11.27
N ARG A 180 -2.69 -26.89 11.31
CA ARG A 180 -1.93 -27.12 12.55
C ARG A 180 -0.96 -25.97 12.80
#